data_AF-A0AAV5SRY2-F1
#
_entry.id   AF-A0AAV5SRY2-F1
#
_cell.length_a   1.000
_cell.length_b   1.000
_cell.length_c   1.000
_cell.angle_alpha   90.00
_cell.angle_beta   90.00
_cell.angle_gamma   90.00
#
_symmetry.space_group_name_H-M   'P 1'
#
loop_
_entity.id
_entity.type
_entity.pdbx_description
1 polymer ?
#
loop_
_entity_poly.entity_id
_entity_poly.type
_entity_poly.pdbx_seq_one_letter_code
_entity_poly.pdbx_strand_id
1 'polypeptide(L)'
;SPSLMLVSLLVIILPALASAQVEWPKCDDKSDNVVRIFNSPGSQQLPVQLNGASMTTYDANFQPACNTTGGDITFPGEASVNQGTMTVTQKFDARFVTMRLTMKKNDTEIGWMCIDGVAQNGLVDNTFCTFDFCDSYQSVIYAMPICDALTQPGVYKLDEKTPFPIYFFFNPIPYEDRNLMTGMWKISARASLGDVVIFDWTFMGTDDSGWVHITKTGVQ
;
A
#
# COMPACT_ATOMS: atom_id res chain seq x y z
N SER A 1 56.64 43.17 -48.53
CA SER A 1 56.28 42.25 -47.43
C SER A 1 54.93 42.61 -46.86
N PRO A 2 53.87 41.81 -47.07
CA PRO A 2 52.68 41.85 -46.23
C PRO A 2 52.78 40.76 -45.14
N SER A 3 52.54 41.16 -43.90
CA SER A 3 52.47 40.25 -42.75
C SER A 3 51.10 39.59 -42.71
N LEU A 4 51.06 38.27 -42.85
CA LEU A 4 49.89 37.43 -42.53
C LEU A 4 49.69 37.44 -41.01
N MET A 5 48.54 37.94 -40.54
CA MET A 5 48.05 37.62 -39.19
C MET A 5 47.30 36.29 -39.25
N LEU A 6 47.88 35.26 -38.63
CA LEU A 6 47.16 34.03 -38.30
C LEU A 6 46.27 34.29 -37.07
N VAL A 7 44.96 34.27 -37.26
CA VAL A 7 43.99 34.18 -36.16
C VAL A 7 43.83 32.70 -35.83
N SER A 8 44.39 32.28 -34.68
CA SER A 8 44.25 30.92 -34.17
C SER A 8 42.88 30.80 -33.47
N LEU A 9 41.98 30.00 -34.06
CA LEU A 9 40.64 29.74 -33.53
C LEU A 9 40.74 28.60 -32.50
N LEU A 10 40.69 28.95 -31.21
CA LEU A 10 40.64 27.97 -30.13
C LEU A 10 39.20 27.45 -30.00
N VAL A 11 38.94 26.25 -30.53
CA VAL A 11 37.66 25.55 -30.35
C VAL A 11 37.68 24.87 -28.97
N ILE A 12 36.96 25.46 -28.01
CA ILE A 12 36.74 24.86 -26.69
C ILE A 12 35.68 23.77 -26.83
N ILE A 13 36.09 22.50 -26.84
CA ILE A 13 35.19 21.35 -26.79
C ILE A 13 34.74 21.21 -25.33
N LEU A 14 33.57 21.75 -24.98
CA LEU A 14 32.92 21.43 -23.71
C LEU A 14 32.47 19.96 -23.76
N PRO A 15 32.90 19.10 -22.81
CA PRO A 15 32.30 17.78 -22.68
C PRO A 15 30.83 17.97 -22.29
N ALA A 16 29.93 17.64 -23.22
CA ALA A 16 28.52 17.50 -22.91
C ALA A 16 28.41 16.39 -21.86
N LEU A 17 28.21 16.78 -20.60
CA LEU A 17 27.78 15.89 -19.54
C LEU A 17 26.39 15.42 -19.92
N ALA A 18 26.32 14.33 -20.70
CA ALA A 18 25.10 13.59 -20.91
C ALA A 18 24.70 13.07 -19.54
N SER A 19 23.76 13.74 -18.89
CA SER A 19 23.06 13.20 -17.74
C SER A 19 22.35 11.95 -18.23
N ALA A 20 22.93 10.78 -17.94
CA ALA A 20 22.24 9.52 -18.10
C ALA A 20 20.98 9.60 -17.24
N GLN A 21 19.83 9.83 -17.89
CA GLN A 21 18.57 9.70 -17.20
C GLN A 21 18.48 8.22 -16.82
N VAL A 22 18.44 7.94 -15.52
CA VAL A 22 18.16 6.61 -15.03
C VAL A 22 16.71 6.33 -15.45
N GLU A 23 16.54 5.67 -16.60
CA GLU A 23 15.25 5.07 -16.95
C GLU A 23 14.99 4.00 -15.90
N TRP A 24 14.10 4.32 -14.97
CA TRP A 24 13.52 3.30 -14.11
C TRP A 24 12.85 2.27 -15.02
N PRO A 25 13.03 0.96 -14.78
CA PRO A 25 12.36 -0.06 -15.56
C PRO A 25 10.86 0.23 -15.57
N LYS A 26 10.27 0.08 -16.75
CA LYS A 26 8.84 0.28 -16.96
C LYS A 26 8.07 -0.58 -15.96
N CYS A 27 7.14 0.04 -15.22
CA CYS A 27 6.28 -0.63 -14.27
C CYS A 27 5.22 -1.45 -15.02
N ASP A 28 5.36 -2.77 -15.06
CA ASP A 28 4.40 -3.63 -15.77
C ASP A 28 3.18 -3.91 -14.88
N ASP A 29 2.00 -3.52 -15.37
CA ASP A 29 0.74 -3.66 -14.66
C ASP A 29 0.43 -5.13 -14.32
N LYS A 30 -0.03 -5.35 -13.09
CA LYS A 30 -0.37 -6.66 -12.49
C LYS A 30 0.82 -7.61 -12.32
N SER A 31 2.04 -7.14 -12.60
CA SER A 31 3.29 -7.86 -12.34
C SER A 31 4.10 -7.15 -11.27
N ASP A 32 4.44 -5.88 -11.51
CA ASP A 32 5.43 -5.16 -10.71
C ASP A 32 4.76 -4.30 -9.64
N ASN A 33 3.57 -3.76 -9.93
CA ASN A 33 2.77 -2.97 -9.00
C ASN A 33 1.95 -3.82 -8.02
N VAL A 34 2.51 -4.93 -7.54
CA VAL A 34 1.79 -5.92 -6.72
C VAL A 34 2.20 -5.86 -5.26
N VAL A 35 1.21 -5.83 -4.37
CA VAL A 35 1.36 -6.08 -2.93
C VAL A 35 0.63 -7.37 -2.59
N ARG A 36 1.34 -8.31 -1.96
CA ARG A 36 0.80 -9.60 -1.55
C ARG A 36 0.19 -9.50 -0.15
N ILE A 37 -0.89 -10.25 0.08
CA ILE A 37 -1.66 -10.25 1.33
C ILE A 37 -1.71 -11.68 1.86
N PHE A 38 -1.34 -11.86 3.12
CA PHE A 38 -1.24 -13.16 3.76
C PHE A 38 -1.97 -13.18 5.10
N ASN A 39 -2.41 -14.36 5.54
CA ASN A 39 -2.75 -14.55 6.95
C ASN A 39 -1.46 -14.44 7.78
N SER A 40 -1.49 -13.61 8.81
CA SER A 40 -0.37 -13.44 9.73
C SER A 40 0.06 -14.78 10.36
N PRO A 41 1.34 -14.98 10.70
CA PRO A 41 1.79 -16.21 11.36
C PRO A 41 0.98 -16.52 12.62
N GLY A 42 0.47 -17.75 12.73
CA GLY A 42 -0.39 -18.18 13.85
C GLY A 42 -1.88 -17.90 13.67
N SER A 43 -2.31 -17.21 12.60
CA SER A 43 -3.72 -16.85 12.38
C SER A 43 -4.49 -17.82 11.47
N GLN A 44 -3.91 -18.98 11.12
CA GLN A 44 -4.45 -19.90 10.11
C GLN A 44 -5.80 -20.55 10.50
N GLN A 45 -6.17 -20.50 11.78
CA GLN A 45 -7.44 -21.04 12.28
C GLN A 45 -8.54 -19.98 12.41
N LEU A 46 -8.25 -18.71 12.10
CA LEU A 46 -9.25 -17.67 12.21
C LEU A 46 -10.37 -17.88 11.17
N PRO A 47 -11.59 -17.42 11.46
CA PRO A 47 -12.74 -17.68 10.59
C PRO A 47 -12.66 -17.14 9.17
N VAL A 48 -11.82 -16.12 8.94
CA VAL A 48 -11.62 -15.53 7.62
C VAL A 48 -10.17 -15.70 7.19
N GLN A 49 -9.97 -16.46 6.11
CA GLN A 49 -8.65 -16.83 5.59
C GLN A 49 -8.48 -16.37 4.15
N LEU A 50 -7.27 -15.91 3.82
CA LEU A 50 -6.85 -15.64 2.45
C LEU A 50 -5.96 -16.76 1.91
N ASN A 51 -6.05 -17.03 0.61
CA ASN A 51 -5.12 -17.89 -0.11
C ASN A 51 -4.69 -17.23 -1.42
N GLY A 52 -3.38 -17.03 -1.59
CA GLY A 52 -2.78 -16.43 -2.78
C GLY A 52 -3.32 -15.04 -3.10
N ALA A 53 -3.66 -14.26 -2.08
CA ALA A 53 -4.26 -12.94 -2.26
C ALA A 53 -3.21 -11.88 -2.58
N SER A 54 -3.52 -11.01 -3.53
CA SER A 54 -2.70 -9.83 -3.83
C SER A 54 -3.58 -8.69 -4.33
N MET A 55 -3.04 -7.49 -4.21
CA MET A 55 -3.61 -6.27 -4.76
C MET A 55 -2.63 -5.59 -5.69
N THR A 56 -3.14 -4.92 -6.70
CA THR A 56 -2.37 -4.02 -7.55
C THR A 56 -2.55 -2.57 -7.11
N THR A 57 -1.47 -1.80 -7.16
CA THR A 57 -1.43 -0.41 -6.72
C THR A 57 -1.29 0.54 -7.90
N TYR A 58 -1.98 1.67 -7.83
CA TYR A 58 -2.01 2.70 -8.86
C TYR A 58 -1.84 4.10 -8.25
N ASP A 59 -1.27 5.00 -9.04
CA ASP A 59 -1.12 6.41 -8.69
C ASP A 59 -2.40 7.22 -8.91
N ALA A 60 -2.34 8.52 -8.60
CA ALA A 60 -3.46 9.45 -8.78
C ALA A 60 -3.96 9.57 -10.23
N ASN A 61 -3.16 9.12 -11.21
CA ASN A 61 -3.47 9.13 -12.64
C ASN A 61 -3.83 7.72 -13.15
N PHE A 62 -4.12 6.78 -12.24
CA PHE A 62 -4.43 5.38 -12.55
C PHE A 62 -3.29 4.66 -13.28
N GLN A 63 -2.05 5.12 -13.12
CA GLN A 63 -0.87 4.43 -13.65
C GLN A 63 -0.35 3.40 -12.63
N PRO A 64 0.14 2.23 -13.07
CA PRO A 64 0.77 1.26 -12.18
C PRO A 64 1.84 1.90 -11.30
N ALA A 65 1.73 1.75 -9.98
CA ALA A 65 2.67 2.29 -9.02
C ALA A 65 3.53 1.17 -8.44
N CYS A 66 4.83 1.20 -8.71
CA CYS A 66 5.78 0.23 -8.19
C CYS A 66 7.09 0.88 -7.76
N ASN A 67 7.82 0.13 -6.95
CA ASN A 67 9.15 0.44 -6.49
C ASN A 67 10.05 -0.80 -6.56
N THR A 68 11.25 -0.73 -6.00
CA THR A 68 12.20 -1.85 -5.99
C THR A 68 11.74 -3.10 -5.23
N THR A 69 10.69 -2.98 -4.41
CA THR A 69 10.17 -4.07 -3.56
C THR A 69 8.84 -4.64 -4.07
N GLY A 70 8.29 -4.13 -5.18
CA GLY A 70 6.99 -4.49 -5.73
C GLY A 70 6.04 -3.28 -5.82
N GLY A 71 4.76 -3.49 -5.48
CA GLY A 71 3.76 -2.43 -5.49
C GLY A 71 4.06 -1.31 -4.50
N ASP A 72 3.80 -0.09 -4.93
CA ASP A 72 3.96 1.13 -4.14
C ASP A 72 2.59 1.72 -3.82
N ILE A 73 2.26 1.84 -2.53
CA ILE A 73 1.00 2.46 -2.11
C ILE A 73 1.17 3.97 -2.20
N THR A 74 0.39 4.60 -3.05
CA THR A 74 0.50 6.05 -3.28
C THR A 74 -0.66 6.82 -2.66
N PHE A 75 -0.36 8.04 -2.21
CA PHE A 75 -1.36 8.97 -1.69
C PHE A 75 -1.23 10.32 -2.39
N PRO A 76 -2.24 10.79 -3.16
CA PRO A 76 -3.43 10.03 -3.55
C PRO A 76 -3.14 8.87 -4.51
N GLY A 77 -3.99 7.85 -4.48
CA GLY A 77 -3.88 6.66 -5.33
C GLY A 77 -4.98 5.64 -5.05
N GLU A 78 -4.86 4.46 -5.64
CA GLU A 78 -5.78 3.36 -5.38
C GLU A 78 -5.09 2.00 -5.34
N ALA A 79 -5.75 1.02 -4.74
CA ALA A 79 -5.38 -0.37 -4.89
C ALA A 79 -6.61 -1.25 -5.15
N SER A 80 -6.43 -2.31 -5.93
CA SER A 80 -7.48 -3.27 -6.28
C SER A 80 -7.04 -4.68 -5.94
N VAL A 81 -7.84 -5.42 -5.17
CA VAL A 81 -7.58 -6.86 -4.92
C VAL A 81 -8.06 -7.64 -6.13
N ASN A 82 -7.12 -8.23 -6.87
CA ASN A 82 -7.39 -8.84 -8.17
C ASN A 82 -6.95 -10.29 -8.30
N GLN A 83 -6.36 -10.87 -7.25
CA GLN A 83 -5.98 -12.27 -7.21
C GLN A 83 -6.28 -12.88 -5.84
N GLY A 84 -6.59 -14.18 -5.85
CA GLY A 84 -6.65 -15.02 -4.66
C GLY A 84 -8.04 -15.53 -4.33
N THR A 85 -8.18 -16.04 -3.12
CA THR A 85 -9.44 -16.55 -2.58
C THR A 85 -9.58 -16.15 -1.12
N MET A 86 -10.77 -15.72 -0.74
CA MET A 86 -11.17 -15.49 0.64
C MET A 86 -12.15 -16.58 1.07
N THR A 87 -11.89 -17.21 2.20
CA THR A 87 -12.79 -18.19 2.83
C THR A 87 -13.35 -17.59 4.11
N VAL A 88 -14.67 -17.59 4.24
CA VAL A 88 -15.42 -17.13 5.42
C VAL A 88 -16.16 -18.34 5.98
N THR A 89 -15.77 -18.81 7.17
CA THR A 89 -16.32 -20.07 7.73
C THR A 89 -17.63 -19.89 8.48
N GLN A 90 -17.93 -18.68 8.93
CA GLN A 90 -19.14 -18.35 9.70
C GLN A 90 -19.61 -16.93 9.41
N LYS A 91 -20.88 -16.65 9.73
CA LYS A 91 -21.50 -15.34 9.53
C LYS A 91 -21.09 -14.37 10.64
N PHE A 92 -20.79 -13.13 10.27
CA PHE A 92 -20.54 -12.03 11.19
C PHE A 92 -21.57 -10.91 11.02
N ASP A 93 -21.81 -10.16 12.11
CA ASP A 93 -22.47 -8.87 12.03
C ASP A 93 -21.42 -7.81 11.67
N ALA A 94 -21.28 -7.55 10.37
CA ALA A 94 -20.23 -6.69 9.83
C ALA A 94 -20.21 -5.29 10.47
N ARG A 95 -21.36 -4.78 10.92
CA ARG A 95 -21.52 -3.44 11.50
C ARG A 95 -20.68 -3.19 12.75
N PHE A 96 -20.26 -4.23 13.45
CA PHE A 96 -19.50 -4.14 14.71
C PHE A 96 -18.08 -4.68 14.56
N VAL A 97 -17.58 -4.79 13.33
CA VAL A 97 -16.21 -5.23 13.06
C VAL A 97 -15.28 -4.05 13.27
N THR A 98 -14.38 -4.19 14.24
CA THR A 98 -13.32 -3.22 14.51
C THR A 98 -12.02 -3.70 13.89
N MET A 99 -11.35 -2.81 13.16
CA MET A 99 -10.00 -2.99 12.64
C MET A 99 -8.97 -2.45 13.62
N ARG A 100 -7.87 -3.17 13.80
CA ARG A 100 -6.69 -2.78 14.57
C ARG A 100 -5.45 -2.91 13.71
N LEU A 101 -4.70 -1.83 13.57
CA LEU A 101 -3.48 -1.77 12.77
C LEU A 101 -2.25 -2.10 13.63
N THR A 102 -1.28 -2.76 13.01
CA THR A 102 0.09 -2.84 13.51
C THR A 102 1.01 -2.32 12.41
N MET A 103 1.69 -1.21 12.67
CA MET A 103 2.46 -0.47 11.68
C MET A 103 3.82 -0.05 12.23
N LYS A 104 4.87 -0.37 11.47
CA LYS A 104 6.25 0.04 11.77
C LYS A 104 6.91 0.64 10.55
N LYS A 105 7.47 1.84 10.69
CA LYS A 105 8.33 2.46 9.68
C LYS A 105 9.74 1.88 9.76
N ASN A 106 10.40 1.72 8.62
CA ASN A 106 11.84 1.45 8.54
C ASN A 106 12.66 2.71 8.81
N ASP A 107 12.47 3.29 10.00
CA ASP A 107 13.08 4.54 10.42
C ASP A 107 13.30 4.43 11.93
N THR A 108 14.52 4.73 12.40
CA THR A 108 14.89 4.57 13.81
C THR A 108 14.28 5.63 14.72
N GLU A 109 13.91 6.79 14.17
CA GLU A 109 13.28 7.87 14.92
C GLU A 109 11.77 7.65 15.04
N ILE A 110 11.13 7.20 13.97
CA ILE A 110 9.67 6.96 13.95
C ILE A 110 9.31 5.58 14.50
N GLY A 111 9.99 4.53 14.03
CA GLY A 111 9.81 3.16 14.50
C GLY A 111 8.36 2.66 14.45
N TRP A 112 7.86 2.19 15.59
CA TRP A 112 6.48 1.71 15.73
C TRP A 112 5.50 2.88 15.81
N MET A 113 4.45 2.80 15.00
CA MET A 113 3.36 3.78 15.00
C MET A 113 2.11 3.19 15.66
N CYS A 114 1.75 1.95 15.30
CA CYS A 114 0.65 1.21 15.90
C CYS A 114 1.11 -0.20 16.29
N ILE A 115 0.66 -0.69 17.44
CA ILE A 115 0.76 -2.12 17.81
C ILE A 115 -0.63 -2.55 18.29
N ASP A 116 -1.23 -3.49 17.56
CA ASP A 116 -2.57 -4.04 17.82
C ASP A 116 -3.61 -2.93 18.12
N GLY A 117 -3.64 -1.92 17.27
CA GLY A 117 -4.60 -0.82 17.38
C GLY A 117 -4.25 0.28 18.39
N VAL A 118 -3.13 0.14 19.11
CA VAL A 118 -2.68 1.14 20.09
C VAL A 118 -1.56 1.99 19.49
N ALA A 119 -1.73 3.31 19.52
CA ALA A 119 -0.71 4.27 19.12
C ALA A 119 0.52 4.18 20.04
N GLN A 120 1.71 4.16 19.43
CA GLN A 120 2.98 3.97 20.15
C GLN A 120 3.79 5.25 20.32
N ASN A 121 3.40 6.33 19.63
CA ASN A 121 4.05 7.62 19.69
C ASN A 121 3.01 8.74 19.52
N GLY A 122 3.40 9.98 19.79
CA GLY A 122 2.52 11.15 19.70
C GLY A 122 2.24 11.67 18.29
N LEU A 123 2.67 10.96 17.24
CA LEU A 123 2.46 11.39 15.85
C LEU A 123 1.08 10.99 15.33
N VAL A 124 0.45 9.99 15.95
CA VAL A 124 -0.91 9.54 15.66
C VAL A 124 -1.66 9.25 16.96
N ASP A 125 -2.98 9.25 16.91
CA ASP A 125 -3.82 8.82 18.03
C ASP A 125 -4.37 7.39 17.83
N ASN A 126 -5.09 6.88 18.83
CA ASN A 126 -5.68 5.55 18.75
C ASN A 126 -6.77 5.42 17.67
N THR A 127 -7.36 6.53 17.20
CA THR A 127 -8.38 6.50 16.15
C THR A 127 -7.78 6.28 14.77
N PHE A 128 -6.51 6.64 14.59
CA PHE A 128 -5.72 6.22 13.41
C PHE A 128 -5.42 4.72 13.46
N CYS A 129 -5.06 4.19 14.63
CA CYS A 129 -4.66 2.78 14.78
C CYS A 129 -5.85 1.81 14.89
N THR A 130 -7.01 2.27 15.37
CA THR A 130 -8.24 1.47 15.55
C THR A 130 -9.46 2.20 15.00
N PHE A 131 -10.24 1.53 14.16
CA PHE A 131 -11.43 2.10 13.54
C PHE A 131 -12.46 1.02 13.21
N ASP A 132 -13.74 1.41 13.10
CA ASP A 132 -14.84 0.50 12.80
C ASP A 132 -14.86 0.13 11.32
N PHE A 133 -14.26 -1.01 10.95
CA PHE A 133 -13.95 -1.37 9.56
C PHE A 133 -15.10 -1.23 8.56
N CYS A 134 -16.32 -1.57 8.97
CA CYS A 134 -17.49 -1.58 8.10
C CYS A 134 -18.42 -0.37 8.28
N ASP A 135 -18.12 0.50 9.25
CA ASP A 135 -18.85 1.76 9.49
C ASP A 135 -17.96 2.98 9.16
N SER A 136 -16.64 2.78 9.10
CA SER A 136 -15.63 3.83 8.97
C SER A 136 -15.60 4.42 7.57
N TYR A 137 -15.84 5.74 7.56
CA TYR A 137 -15.49 6.77 6.58
C TYR A 137 -15.51 6.35 5.09
N GLN A 138 -16.57 6.82 4.42
CA GLN A 138 -16.79 6.89 2.96
C GLN A 138 -15.67 7.56 2.14
N SER A 139 -14.48 7.80 2.71
CA SER A 139 -13.44 8.62 2.10
C SER A 139 -12.13 7.87 1.83
N VAL A 140 -11.71 6.86 2.62
CA VAL A 140 -10.34 6.29 2.50
C VAL A 140 -10.31 4.79 2.13
N ILE A 141 -11.30 4.00 2.53
CA ILE A 141 -11.34 2.58 2.19
C ILE A 141 -12.78 2.20 1.88
N TYR A 142 -13.06 1.80 0.64
CA TYR A 142 -14.37 1.25 0.29
C TYR A 142 -14.42 -0.25 0.65
N ALA A 143 -14.54 -0.53 1.96
CA ALA A 143 -14.53 -1.90 2.51
C ALA A 143 -15.89 -2.63 2.43
N MET A 144 -16.96 -1.96 2.00
CA MET A 144 -18.31 -2.54 1.90
C MET A 144 -18.34 -3.93 1.23
N PRO A 145 -17.62 -4.18 0.12
CA PRO A 145 -17.62 -5.49 -0.52
C PRO A 145 -17.05 -6.60 0.37
N ILE A 146 -16.03 -6.30 1.19
CA ILE A 146 -15.51 -7.23 2.20
C ILE A 146 -16.55 -7.43 3.30
N CYS A 147 -17.15 -6.35 3.80
CA CYS A 147 -18.14 -6.39 4.86
C CYS A 147 -19.37 -7.23 4.46
N ASP A 148 -19.84 -7.11 3.23
CA ASP A 148 -20.92 -7.95 2.70
C ASP A 148 -20.52 -9.43 2.67
N ALA A 149 -19.30 -9.74 2.24
CA ALA A 149 -18.77 -11.10 2.24
C ALA A 149 -18.64 -11.67 3.67
N LEU A 150 -18.37 -10.85 4.69
CA LEU A 150 -18.35 -11.30 6.09
C LEU A 150 -19.74 -11.73 6.60
N THR A 151 -20.84 -11.27 5.97
CA THR A 151 -22.20 -11.63 6.38
C THR A 151 -22.65 -13.00 5.86
N GLN A 152 -21.88 -13.62 4.97
CA GLN A 152 -22.22 -14.87 4.29
C GLN A 152 -21.03 -15.84 4.37
N PRO A 153 -21.19 -17.02 4.97
CA PRO A 153 -20.17 -18.06 4.89
C PRO A 153 -19.99 -18.52 3.45
N GLY A 154 -18.75 -18.71 3.02
CA GLY A 154 -18.47 -19.11 1.64
C GLY A 154 -17.00 -19.03 1.26
N VAL A 155 -16.75 -19.39 -0.01
CA VAL A 155 -15.45 -19.26 -0.65
C VAL A 155 -15.61 -18.30 -1.82
N TYR A 156 -14.82 -17.23 -1.79
CA TYR A 156 -14.96 -16.05 -2.62
C TYR A 156 -13.68 -15.88 -3.45
N LYS A 157 -13.81 -15.91 -4.78
CA LYS A 157 -12.69 -15.53 -5.64
C LYS A 157 -12.47 -14.03 -5.55
N LEU A 158 -11.21 -13.64 -5.43
CA LEU A 158 -10.78 -12.25 -5.42
C LEU A 158 -10.22 -11.95 -6.81
N ASP A 159 -11.10 -11.53 -7.71
CA ASP A 159 -10.74 -11.10 -9.06
C ASP A 159 -11.70 -10.00 -9.52
N GLU A 160 -11.39 -9.35 -10.65
CA GLU A 160 -12.20 -8.24 -11.18
C GLU A 160 -13.64 -8.65 -11.58
N LYS A 161 -13.92 -9.96 -11.69
CA LYS A 161 -15.25 -10.50 -12.04
C LYS A 161 -16.04 -10.92 -10.81
N THR A 162 -15.45 -10.81 -9.63
CA THR A 162 -16.13 -11.10 -8.39
C THR A 162 -17.29 -10.12 -8.18
N PRO A 163 -18.43 -10.54 -7.60
CA PRO A 163 -19.56 -9.63 -7.40
C PRO A 163 -19.28 -8.52 -6.37
N PHE A 164 -18.13 -8.58 -5.67
CA PHE A 164 -17.69 -7.64 -4.64
C PHE A 164 -16.23 -7.20 -4.90
N PRO A 165 -15.93 -6.49 -6.00
CA PRO A 165 -14.56 -6.08 -6.28
C PRO A 165 -14.07 -5.14 -5.18
N ILE A 166 -12.88 -5.43 -4.64
CA ILE A 166 -12.34 -4.74 -3.47
C ILE A 166 -11.39 -3.66 -3.95
N TYR A 167 -11.76 -2.41 -3.68
CA TYR A 167 -10.96 -1.22 -3.98
C TYR A 167 -10.61 -0.45 -2.71
N PHE A 168 -9.37 0.02 -2.63
CA PHE A 168 -8.88 0.94 -1.62
C PHE A 168 -8.60 2.27 -2.29
N PHE A 169 -9.14 3.37 -1.75
CA PHE A 169 -8.97 4.71 -2.30
C PHE A 169 -8.13 5.55 -1.34
N PHE A 170 -6.87 5.73 -1.65
CA PHE A 170 -5.96 6.47 -0.80
C PHE A 170 -6.11 7.96 -1.08
N ASN A 171 -6.65 8.71 -0.13
CA ASN A 171 -6.77 10.17 -0.24
C ASN A 171 -5.41 10.87 -0.13
N PRO A 172 -5.30 12.13 -0.57
CA PRO A 172 -4.10 12.93 -0.32
C PRO A 172 -3.80 13.05 1.19
N ILE A 173 -2.53 12.87 1.55
CA ILE A 173 -2.04 13.09 2.93
C ILE A 173 -1.83 14.60 3.15
N PRO A 174 -2.26 15.15 4.31
CA PRO A 174 -1.94 16.53 4.73
C PRO A 174 -0.45 16.82 4.58
N TYR A 175 -0.10 18.06 4.19
CA TYR A 175 1.28 18.39 3.80
C TYR A 175 2.30 18.11 4.91
N GLU A 176 1.92 18.41 6.13
CA GLU A 176 2.64 18.19 7.39
C GLU A 176 3.02 16.71 7.63
N ASP A 177 2.20 15.77 7.18
CA ASP A 177 2.36 14.33 7.45
C ASP A 177 3.03 13.57 6.29
N ARG A 178 3.31 14.23 5.16
CA ARG A 178 3.82 13.58 3.95
C ARG A 178 5.16 12.88 4.17
N ASN A 179 6.07 13.53 4.89
CA ASN A 179 7.41 12.97 5.16
C ASN A 179 7.33 11.86 6.23
N LEU A 180 6.37 11.96 7.14
CA LEU A 180 6.10 10.93 8.13
C LEU A 180 5.65 9.63 7.43
N MET A 181 4.76 9.72 6.45
CA MET A 181 4.17 8.54 5.79
C MET A 181 5.03 7.93 4.68
N THR A 182 5.89 8.72 4.00
CA THR A 182 6.71 8.20 2.89
C THR A 182 7.81 7.25 3.41
N GLY A 183 7.99 6.10 2.76
CA GLY A 183 9.09 5.15 3.04
C GLY A 183 8.65 3.69 3.10
N MET A 184 9.50 2.82 3.66
CA MET A 184 9.21 1.39 3.84
C MET A 184 8.46 1.13 5.15
N TRP A 185 7.43 0.30 5.10
CA TRP A 185 6.54 -0.03 6.21
C TRP A 185 6.30 -1.53 6.37
N LYS A 186 6.25 -2.00 7.60
CA LYS A 186 5.59 -3.26 7.95
C LYS A 186 4.17 -2.95 8.36
N ILE A 187 3.21 -3.61 7.72
CA ILE A 187 1.78 -3.35 7.91
C ILE A 187 1.05 -4.67 8.11
N SER A 188 0.31 -4.78 9.21
CA SER A 188 -0.72 -5.79 9.37
C SER A 188 -1.99 -5.19 9.94
N ALA A 189 -3.10 -5.85 9.65
CA ALA A 189 -4.44 -5.43 9.98
C ALA A 189 -5.21 -6.61 10.58
N ARG A 190 -5.71 -6.43 11.80
CA ARG A 190 -6.48 -7.43 12.53
C ARG A 190 -7.92 -6.94 12.69
N ALA A 191 -8.88 -7.73 12.27
CA ALA A 191 -10.30 -7.43 12.50
C ALA A 191 -10.88 -8.30 13.61
N SER A 192 -11.74 -7.71 14.44
CA SER A 192 -12.44 -8.41 15.52
C SER A 192 -13.90 -7.97 15.64
N LEU A 193 -14.76 -8.90 16.07
CA LEU A 193 -16.11 -8.64 16.53
C LEU A 193 -16.15 -8.85 18.05
N GLY A 194 -16.13 -7.76 18.82
CA GLY A 194 -15.86 -7.82 20.26
C GLY A 194 -14.50 -8.46 20.54
N ASP A 195 -14.48 -9.53 21.33
CA ASP A 195 -13.25 -10.28 21.67
C ASP A 195 -12.88 -11.36 20.64
N VAL A 196 -13.73 -11.60 19.64
CA VAL A 196 -13.49 -12.63 18.63
C VAL A 196 -12.70 -12.05 17.48
N VAL A 197 -11.47 -12.52 17.28
CA VAL A 197 -10.67 -12.17 16.10
C VAL A 197 -11.22 -12.92 14.88
N ILE A 198 -11.48 -12.17 13.81
CA ILE A 198 -12.09 -12.66 12.57
C ILE A 198 -11.02 -12.96 11.53
N PHE A 199 -10.08 -12.04 11.37
CA PHE A 199 -8.88 -12.21 10.55
C PHE A 199 -7.72 -11.42 11.11
N ASP A 200 -6.52 -11.80 10.67
CA ASP A 200 -5.28 -11.09 10.91
C ASP A 200 -4.43 -11.23 9.65
N TRP A 201 -4.29 -10.13 8.92
CA TRP A 201 -3.66 -10.07 7.60
C TRP A 201 -2.41 -9.22 7.62
N THR A 202 -1.37 -9.66 6.89
CA THR A 202 -0.11 -8.95 6.70
C THR A 202 0.07 -8.60 5.22
N PHE A 203 0.58 -7.40 4.95
CA PHE A 203 0.83 -6.87 3.62
C PHE A 203 2.35 -6.86 3.35
N MET A 204 2.77 -7.28 2.16
CA MET A 204 4.18 -7.42 1.80
C MET A 204 4.39 -7.19 0.30
N GLY A 205 5.50 -6.54 -0.07
CA GLY A 205 5.97 -6.42 -1.45
C GLY A 205 6.30 -7.78 -2.09
N THR A 206 6.74 -7.81 -3.33
CA THR A 206 7.10 -9.05 -4.05
C THR A 206 8.50 -9.58 -3.72
N ASP A 207 9.32 -8.80 -3.03
CA ASP A 207 10.72 -9.11 -2.70
C ASP A 207 10.93 -9.98 -1.44
N ASP A 208 9.85 -10.48 -0.83
CA ASP A 208 9.85 -11.28 0.41
C ASP A 208 10.48 -10.59 1.64
N SER A 209 10.76 -9.29 1.58
CA SER A 209 11.39 -8.55 2.69
C SER A 209 10.44 -8.31 3.88
N GLY A 210 9.13 -8.53 3.67
CA GLY A 210 8.07 -8.22 4.62
C GLY A 210 7.75 -6.73 4.71
N TRP A 211 8.29 -5.91 3.81
CA TRP A 211 8.02 -4.48 3.75
C TRP A 211 7.14 -4.13 2.56
N VAL A 212 6.40 -3.03 2.68
CA VAL A 212 5.65 -2.36 1.63
C VAL A 212 6.12 -0.92 1.58
N HIS A 213 6.18 -0.33 0.40
CA HIS A 213 6.54 1.07 0.27
C HIS A 213 5.31 1.95 0.15
N ILE A 214 5.42 3.14 0.74
CA ILE A 214 4.43 4.18 0.64
C ILE A 214 5.10 5.42 0.04
N THR A 215 4.53 5.95 -1.03
CA THR A 215 4.99 7.16 -1.70
C THR A 215 3.92 8.25 -1.69
N LYS A 216 4.37 9.50 -1.52
CA LYS A 216 3.54 10.65 -1.87
C LYS A 216 3.55 10.85 -3.39
N THR A 217 2.38 10.88 -4.00
CA THR A 217 2.22 11.49 -5.33
C THR A 217 1.93 12.96 -5.06
N GLY A 218 2.90 13.82 -5.39
CA GLY A 218 2.70 15.26 -5.25
C GLY A 218 1.58 15.68 -6.18
N VAL A 219 0.41 16.01 -5.64
CA VAL A 219 -0.46 16.96 -6.34
C VAL A 219 0.31 18.28 -6.29
N GLN A 220 0.87 18.67 -7.45
CA GLN A 220 1.45 19.99 -7.66
C GLN A 220 0.41 21.08 -7.42
#